data_AF-A0A1C6TWB3-F1
#
_entry.id   AF-A0A1C6TWB3-F1
#
_cell.length_a   1.000
_cell.length_b   1.000
_cell.length_c   1.000
_cell.angle_alpha   90.00
_cell.angle_beta   90.00
_cell.angle_gamma   90.00
#
_symmetry.space_group_name_H-M   'P 1'
#
loop_
_entity.id
_entity.type
_entity.pdbx_description
1 polymer ?
#
loop_
_entity_poly.entity_id
_entity_poly.type
_entity_poly.pdbx_seq_one_letter_code
_entity_poly.pdbx_strand_id
1 'polypeptide(L)'
;MLRAYRALIEHLRTAAPTRTGLRILPHSFGYETECPGNLTMYAVEGSTIDPAVPWSGFADYQIFAAQRWVNGTYANAPGYLRCPENGRTGWSTVLSLTQALQHELGISPTVQSFGPGTYNAVKNRNLLPSQESRSNLIRIYNGALWCKGYWASTSHALWSGESQTAIEQFYTDTGLSYTNSTMRHAMWPDILKALLRMDQFRLVPGGDINIQKIQRRLNLRYVAEIDIPAMGLVPCDGIYSRDVQQGFMMAVQYEIGIPPSSINGYFGPGTQTGLRGVGSGPLAGDLRYLFRSACYFNSPTMLPGNPQTPLMYRPEDIGTDTVTSTHLDWVRAFQRFSQIPVTSTNDYTTWAQLLVSCGDTERPAAGCDCIREITATRAAQLKAAGYRIVGRYLDEHLPPSDPYYLAKALRPHEPQVIIDAGMRFYPIFQYNGTELMNFTFVKGYDQAVVAHQKAVGFRIPAGACIYFAVDYDALDVDIDNNIRPYFQGVKAAFAELGGRYLFGVYGSRNVCSRITHEVGARWSFVSGMSWGFSGNLGFPLPENWSFNQIREYEFQPAWGLDHNVWRENSDPGVSFLVNGE
;
A
#
# COMPACT_ATOMS: atom_id res chain seq x y z
N MET A 1 31.39 16.29 -1.68
CA MET A 1 31.27 17.45 -2.59
C MET A 1 30.17 18.41 -2.16
N LEU A 2 28.89 18.03 -2.11
CA LEU A 2 27.79 18.97 -1.79
C LEU A 2 27.70 19.45 -0.32
N ARG A 3 28.12 18.65 0.66
CA ARG A 3 28.38 19.18 2.03
C ARG A 3 29.47 20.24 2.04
N ALA A 4 30.48 20.10 1.17
CA ALA A 4 31.52 21.11 1.03
C ALA A 4 30.98 22.38 0.35
N TYR A 5 30.04 22.28 -0.59
CA TYR A 5 29.35 23.45 -1.14
C TYR A 5 28.44 24.15 -0.11
N ARG A 6 27.68 23.40 0.70
CA ARG A 6 26.87 23.99 1.80
C ARG A 6 27.75 24.69 2.82
N ALA A 7 28.83 24.05 3.26
CA ALA A 7 29.80 24.64 4.18
C ALA A 7 30.51 25.86 3.57
N LEU A 8 30.82 25.83 2.27
CA LEU A 8 31.38 26.97 1.55
C LEU A 8 30.38 28.12 1.48
N ILE A 9 29.11 27.88 1.17
CA ILE A 9 28.07 28.91 1.12
C ILE A 9 27.81 29.49 2.51
N GLU A 10 27.73 28.66 3.54
CA GLU A 10 27.61 29.10 4.93
C GLU A 10 28.80 29.98 5.32
N HIS A 11 30.03 29.56 5.01
CA HIS A 11 31.24 30.34 5.23
C HIS A 11 31.21 31.67 4.45
N LEU A 12 30.80 31.66 3.18
CA LEU A 12 30.69 32.87 2.36
C LEU A 12 29.63 33.85 2.88
N ARG A 13 28.55 33.35 3.49
CA ARG A 13 27.47 34.18 4.06
C ARG A 13 27.81 34.74 5.45
N THR A 14 28.57 33.99 6.25
CA THR A 14 28.77 34.29 7.68
C THR A 14 30.17 34.80 8.03
N ALA A 15 31.18 34.43 7.23
CA ALA A 15 32.58 34.64 7.58
C ALA A 15 33.41 35.32 6.47
N ALA A 16 32.94 35.35 5.22
CA ALA A 16 33.65 36.06 4.17
C ALA A 16 33.43 37.59 4.26
N PRO A 17 34.49 38.40 4.13
CA PRO A 17 34.35 39.85 4.09
C PRO A 17 33.51 40.26 2.87
N THR A 18 32.63 41.25 3.06
CA THR A 18 31.66 41.75 2.06
C THR A 18 32.29 42.28 0.76
N ARG A 19 33.63 42.40 0.70
CA ARG A 19 34.41 42.67 -0.52
C ARG A 19 35.74 41.92 -0.50
N THR A 20 35.93 41.00 -1.45
CA THR A 20 37.26 40.50 -1.83
C THR A 20 37.84 41.38 -2.95
N GLY A 21 38.37 42.54 -2.56
CA GLY A 21 39.05 43.49 -3.46
C GLY A 21 38.13 44.24 -4.44
N LEU A 22 38.73 44.91 -5.43
CA LEU A 22 38.03 45.76 -6.41
C LEU A 22 37.44 45.01 -7.63
N ARG A 23 37.58 43.68 -7.70
CA ARG A 23 37.31 42.90 -8.93
C ARG A 23 36.40 41.67 -8.75
N ILE A 24 35.98 41.33 -7.53
CA ILE A 24 35.11 40.16 -7.29
C ILE A 24 33.86 40.63 -6.53
N LEU A 25 32.73 40.70 -7.25
CA LEU A 25 31.41 40.93 -6.67
C LEU A 25 30.82 39.57 -6.24
N PRO A 26 30.24 39.43 -5.04
CA PRO A 26 29.50 38.25 -4.68
C PRO A 26 28.28 38.11 -5.60
N HIS A 27 28.18 36.98 -6.29
CA HIS A 27 27.02 36.67 -7.12
C HIS A 27 25.78 36.58 -6.21
N SER A 28 24.83 37.49 -6.44
CA SER A 28 23.54 37.67 -5.73
C SER A 28 23.57 37.96 -4.23
N PHE A 29 23.82 39.23 -3.90
CA PHE A 29 22.98 40.01 -2.96
C PHE A 29 23.02 41.48 -3.43
N GLY A 30 21.98 41.93 -4.15
CA GLY A 30 21.84 43.33 -4.59
C GLY A 30 22.56 43.76 -5.89
N TYR A 31 23.04 42.84 -6.73
CA TYR A 31 23.73 43.16 -8.00
C TYR A 31 23.16 42.34 -9.19
N GLU A 32 22.87 43.01 -10.32
CA GLU A 32 22.31 42.44 -11.57
C GLU A 32 23.37 41.69 -12.42
N THR A 33 24.03 40.68 -11.86
CA THR A 33 24.96 39.83 -12.63
C THR A 33 24.39 38.43 -12.80
N GLU A 34 24.26 37.94 -14.05
CA GLU A 34 23.92 36.55 -14.34
C GLU A 34 24.96 35.59 -13.74
N CYS A 35 24.50 34.57 -13.03
CA CYS A 35 25.37 33.58 -12.41
C CYS A 35 25.90 32.61 -13.48
N PRO A 36 27.24 32.46 -13.65
CA PRO A 36 27.78 31.50 -14.61
C PRO A 36 27.38 30.06 -14.24
N GLY A 37 26.92 29.29 -15.23
CA GLY A 37 26.62 27.86 -15.07
C GLY A 37 25.23 27.53 -14.53
N ASN A 38 24.25 28.43 -14.64
CA ASN A 38 22.86 28.20 -14.20
C ASN A 38 22.71 27.85 -12.69
N LEU A 39 23.61 28.36 -11.85
CA LEU A 39 23.61 28.08 -10.41
C LEU A 39 22.56 28.89 -9.62
N THR A 40 21.68 29.65 -10.27
CA THR A 40 20.68 30.50 -9.62
C THR A 40 19.72 29.69 -8.73
N MET A 41 19.34 28.48 -9.13
CA MET A 41 18.53 27.56 -8.31
C MET A 41 19.22 27.13 -7.00
N TYR A 42 20.55 27.22 -6.97
CA TYR A 42 21.40 26.81 -5.87
C TYR A 42 21.86 28.00 -5.00
N ALA A 43 21.80 29.23 -5.53
CA ALA A 43 22.30 30.44 -4.88
C ALA A 43 21.24 31.25 -4.12
N VAL A 44 19.95 30.89 -4.23
CA VAL A 44 18.85 31.58 -3.54
C VAL A 44 18.63 31.10 -2.11
N GLU A 45 18.14 32.00 -1.25
CA GLU A 45 17.68 31.67 0.09
C GLU A 45 16.52 30.64 0.00
N GLY A 46 16.58 29.60 0.83
CA GLY A 46 15.60 28.52 0.78
C GLY A 46 15.93 27.38 -0.19
N SER A 47 17.03 27.44 -0.93
CA SER A 47 17.43 26.39 -1.89
C SER A 47 17.91 25.09 -1.23
N THR A 48 18.06 24.03 -2.03
CA THR A 48 18.51 22.71 -1.55
C THR A 48 19.94 22.68 -1.02
N ILE A 49 20.76 23.67 -1.37
CA ILE A 49 22.11 23.86 -0.82
C ILE A 49 22.19 25.05 0.14
N ASP A 50 21.04 25.63 0.51
CA ASP A 50 20.98 26.60 1.59
C ASP A 50 21.22 25.89 2.93
N PRO A 51 22.25 26.27 3.71
CA PRO A 51 22.52 25.69 5.03
C PRO A 51 21.34 25.84 6.00
N ALA A 52 20.49 26.86 5.85
CA ALA A 52 19.36 27.15 6.75
C ALA A 52 18.14 26.23 6.53
N VAL A 53 18.10 25.45 5.44
CA VAL A 53 16.98 24.55 5.14
C VAL A 53 17.34 23.09 5.45
N PRO A 54 16.42 22.29 6.05
CA PRO A 54 16.61 20.86 6.25
C PRO A 54 16.95 20.13 4.94
N TRP A 55 18.03 19.35 4.98
CA TRP A 55 18.48 18.59 3.82
C TRP A 55 17.42 17.56 3.40
N SER A 56 17.12 17.54 2.10
CA SER A 56 16.04 16.72 1.53
C SER A 56 16.42 16.16 0.14
N GLY A 57 17.72 15.92 -0.10
CA GLY A 57 18.24 15.34 -1.34
C GLY A 57 18.69 16.35 -2.41
N PHE A 58 19.12 15.83 -3.57
CA PHE A 58 19.65 16.62 -4.69
C PHE A 58 18.52 17.19 -5.56
N ALA A 59 18.67 18.45 -5.99
CA ALA A 59 17.83 19.05 -7.04
C ALA A 59 18.51 18.90 -8.40
N ASP A 60 17.73 18.53 -9.41
CA ASP A 60 18.17 18.36 -10.79
C ASP A 60 17.88 19.62 -11.61
N TYR A 61 18.89 20.10 -12.34
CA TYR A 61 18.78 21.30 -13.16
C TYR A 61 17.78 21.15 -14.31
N GLN A 62 17.72 19.97 -14.95
CA GLN A 62 16.78 19.74 -16.04
C GLN A 62 15.34 19.75 -15.55
N ILE A 63 15.09 19.16 -14.38
CA ILE A 63 13.77 19.26 -13.73
C ILE A 63 13.44 20.71 -13.39
N PHE A 64 14.38 21.46 -12.82
CA PHE A 64 14.16 22.87 -12.48
C PHE A 64 13.83 23.70 -13.73
N ALA A 65 14.60 23.54 -14.80
CA ALA A 65 14.36 24.25 -16.04
C ALA A 65 13.02 23.84 -16.70
N ALA A 66 12.62 22.57 -16.60
CA ALA A 66 11.29 22.12 -17.03
C ALA A 66 10.15 22.76 -16.20
N GLN A 67 10.31 22.85 -14.87
CA GLN A 67 9.36 23.50 -13.96
C GLN A 67 9.18 24.98 -14.30
N ARG A 68 10.27 25.73 -14.48
CA ARG A 68 10.23 27.15 -14.88
C ARG A 68 9.58 27.33 -16.23
N TRP A 69 9.94 26.49 -17.20
CA TRP A 69 9.38 26.53 -18.54
C TRP A 69 7.87 26.29 -18.50
N VAL A 70 7.40 25.19 -17.88
CA VAL A 70 5.98 24.85 -17.85
C VAL A 70 5.16 25.93 -17.11
N ASN A 71 5.66 26.43 -15.98
CA ASN A 71 5.01 27.49 -15.22
C ASN A 71 4.99 28.84 -15.95
N GLY A 72 5.97 29.11 -16.79
CA GLY A 72 6.06 30.34 -17.58
C GLY A 72 5.19 30.29 -18.83
N THR A 73 5.18 29.15 -19.54
CA THR A 73 4.45 28.97 -20.80
C THR A 73 2.95 28.83 -20.59
N TYR A 74 2.51 28.12 -19.54
CA TYR A 74 1.10 27.79 -19.35
C TYR A 74 0.42 28.56 -18.20
N ALA A 75 1.06 29.59 -17.65
CA ALA A 75 0.54 30.38 -16.52
C ALA A 75 -0.92 30.86 -16.70
N ASN A 76 -1.28 31.19 -17.95
CA ASN A 76 -2.60 31.73 -18.30
C ASN A 76 -3.54 30.68 -18.94
N ALA A 77 -3.12 29.41 -19.04
CA ALA A 77 -3.97 28.36 -19.56
C ALA A 77 -5.11 28.05 -18.57
N PRO A 78 -6.38 28.01 -19.00
CA PRO A 78 -7.50 27.72 -18.10
C PRO A 78 -7.30 26.41 -17.32
N GLY A 79 -7.44 26.48 -16.00
CA GLY A 79 -7.29 25.34 -15.08
C GLY A 79 -5.85 24.97 -14.70
N TYR A 80 -4.82 25.58 -15.32
CA TYR A 80 -3.43 25.26 -15.05
C TYR A 80 -3.01 25.62 -13.62
N LEU A 81 -2.29 24.71 -12.96
CA LEU A 81 -1.73 24.91 -11.62
C LEU A 81 -0.21 24.87 -11.67
N ARG A 82 0.43 25.89 -11.08
CA ARG A 82 1.89 25.99 -11.00
C ARG A 82 2.48 24.93 -10.07
N CYS A 83 3.58 24.33 -10.50
CA CYS A 83 4.41 23.47 -9.66
C CYS A 83 5.51 24.28 -8.94
N PRO A 84 6.07 23.78 -7.83
CA PRO A 84 7.25 24.39 -7.22
C PRO A 84 8.45 24.38 -8.19
N GLU A 85 9.18 25.49 -8.30
CA GLU A 85 10.41 25.59 -9.13
C GLU A 85 11.63 25.31 -8.25
N ASN A 86 11.86 24.04 -7.91
CA ASN A 86 12.88 23.63 -6.94
C ASN A 86 13.82 22.52 -7.43
N GLY A 87 13.68 22.09 -8.69
CA GLY A 87 14.46 21.01 -9.30
C GLY A 87 14.13 19.62 -8.76
N ARG A 88 13.00 19.45 -8.09
CA ARG A 88 12.57 18.15 -7.56
C ARG A 88 11.35 17.62 -8.33
N THR A 89 11.46 16.38 -8.80
CA THR A 89 10.29 15.65 -9.30
C THR A 89 9.29 15.39 -8.16
N GLY A 90 8.04 15.16 -8.52
CA GLY A 90 6.93 14.92 -7.61
C GLY A 90 5.60 15.13 -8.31
N TRP A 91 4.50 14.82 -7.60
CA TRP A 91 3.14 14.92 -8.12
C TRP A 91 2.86 16.28 -8.77
N SER A 92 3.16 17.39 -8.10
CA SER A 92 2.93 18.73 -8.66
C SER A 92 3.65 18.94 -10.00
N THR A 93 4.89 18.49 -10.13
CA THR A 93 5.68 18.64 -11.36
C THR A 93 5.08 17.83 -12.51
N VAL A 94 4.80 16.53 -12.31
CA VAL A 94 4.24 15.67 -13.38
C VAL A 94 2.80 16.05 -13.75
N LEU A 95 2.02 16.56 -12.79
CA LEU A 95 0.66 17.05 -13.03
C LEU A 95 0.64 18.38 -13.79
N SER A 96 1.57 19.31 -13.52
CA SER A 96 1.72 20.51 -14.34
C SER A 96 2.17 20.17 -15.77
N LEU A 97 3.05 19.19 -15.97
CA LEU A 97 3.39 18.67 -17.30
C LEU A 97 2.20 17.98 -18.00
N THR A 98 1.33 17.31 -17.24
CA THR A 98 0.06 16.75 -17.76
C THR A 98 -0.88 17.84 -18.26
N GLN A 99 -1.02 18.93 -17.50
CA GLN A 99 -1.87 20.06 -17.92
C GLN A 99 -1.29 20.78 -19.15
N ALA A 100 0.03 20.90 -19.23
CA ALA A 100 0.70 21.40 -20.43
C ALA A 100 0.41 20.52 -21.66
N LEU A 101 0.52 19.19 -21.52
CA LEU A 101 0.15 18.24 -22.58
C LEU A 101 -1.30 18.43 -23.02
N GLN A 102 -2.22 18.53 -22.07
CA GLN A 102 -3.65 18.77 -22.36
C GLN A 102 -3.85 20.05 -23.18
N HIS A 103 -3.21 21.15 -22.78
CA HIS A 103 -3.30 22.42 -23.50
C HIS A 103 -2.78 22.31 -24.94
N GLU A 104 -1.60 21.68 -25.13
CA GLU A 104 -1.00 21.46 -26.46
C GLU A 104 -1.84 20.54 -27.36
N LEU A 105 -2.68 19.69 -26.76
CA LEU A 105 -3.63 18.82 -27.43
C LEU A 105 -5.02 19.45 -27.61
N GLY A 106 -5.21 20.72 -27.21
CA GLY A 106 -6.45 21.46 -27.38
C GLY A 106 -7.53 21.17 -26.32
N ILE A 107 -7.16 20.56 -25.19
CA ILE A 107 -8.07 20.31 -24.06
C ILE A 107 -8.11 21.54 -23.15
N SER A 108 -9.31 22.06 -22.89
CA SER A 108 -9.54 23.21 -22.00
C SER A 108 -10.91 23.09 -21.30
N PRO A 109 -11.03 23.41 -20.00
CA PRO A 109 -9.93 23.70 -19.09
C PRO A 109 -9.05 22.47 -18.83
N THR A 110 -7.78 22.70 -18.52
CA THR A 110 -6.84 21.64 -18.13
C THR A 110 -7.10 21.19 -16.70
N VAL A 111 -6.79 19.93 -16.39
CA VAL A 111 -6.99 19.31 -15.06
C VAL A 111 -5.79 18.47 -14.67
N GLN A 112 -5.53 18.35 -13.37
CA GLN A 112 -4.44 17.54 -12.81
C GLN A 112 -4.74 16.04 -12.85
N SER A 113 -5.04 15.49 -14.03
CA SER A 113 -5.26 14.07 -14.24
C SER A 113 -5.07 13.66 -15.70
N PHE A 114 -4.35 12.57 -15.94
CA PHE A 114 -4.27 11.92 -17.24
C PHE A 114 -5.43 10.92 -17.39
N GLY A 115 -6.62 11.48 -17.66
CA GLY A 115 -7.87 10.72 -17.81
C GLY A 115 -8.17 10.26 -19.24
N PRO A 116 -9.35 9.66 -19.48
CA PRO A 116 -9.76 9.15 -20.80
C PRO A 116 -9.69 10.19 -21.93
N GLY A 117 -10.01 11.46 -21.64
CA GLY A 117 -9.92 12.55 -22.63
C GLY A 117 -8.49 12.81 -23.10
N THR A 118 -7.53 12.90 -22.17
CA THR A 118 -6.10 13.05 -22.49
C THR A 118 -5.57 11.82 -23.23
N TYR A 119 -5.96 10.63 -22.79
CA TYR A 119 -5.59 9.37 -23.44
C TYR A 119 -6.03 9.33 -24.90
N ASN A 120 -7.31 9.63 -25.17
CA ASN A 120 -7.85 9.65 -26.53
C ASN A 120 -7.20 10.74 -27.40
N ALA A 121 -6.88 11.90 -26.83
CA ALA A 121 -6.18 12.96 -27.57
C ALA A 121 -4.76 12.53 -28.00
N VAL A 122 -4.01 11.84 -27.14
CA VAL A 122 -2.70 11.27 -27.48
C VAL A 122 -2.84 10.16 -28.52
N LYS A 123 -3.81 9.26 -28.34
CA LYS A 123 -4.11 8.17 -29.28
C LYS A 123 -4.45 8.71 -30.68
N ASN A 124 -5.31 9.71 -30.76
CA ASN A 124 -5.73 10.32 -32.03
C ASN A 124 -4.60 11.09 -32.70
N ARG A 125 -3.66 11.66 -31.93
CA ARG A 125 -2.48 12.33 -32.48
C ARG A 125 -1.57 11.32 -33.20
N ASN A 126 -1.42 10.11 -32.67
CA ASN A 126 -0.69 9.00 -33.28
C ASN A 126 0.71 9.36 -33.83
N LEU A 127 1.46 10.18 -33.07
CA LEU A 127 2.84 10.53 -33.37
C LEU A 127 3.73 10.12 -32.19
N LEU A 128 4.79 9.38 -32.50
CA LEU A 128 5.85 9.08 -31.53
C LEU A 128 6.74 10.32 -31.31
N PRO A 129 7.45 10.42 -30.18
CA PRO A 129 8.33 11.56 -29.89
C PRO A 129 9.36 11.87 -30.98
N SER A 130 9.92 10.85 -31.63
CA SER A 130 10.90 11.02 -32.72
C SER A 130 10.31 11.61 -34.00
N GLN A 131 8.98 11.66 -34.12
CA GLN A 131 8.24 12.22 -35.24
C GLN A 131 7.58 13.56 -34.87
N GLU A 132 7.72 13.99 -33.62
CA GLU A 132 7.10 15.23 -33.13
C GLU A 132 7.90 16.44 -33.63
N SER A 133 7.18 17.45 -34.12
CA SER A 133 7.77 18.71 -34.61
C SER A 133 7.44 19.90 -33.71
N ARG A 134 6.44 19.79 -32.83
CA ARG A 134 6.08 20.83 -31.86
C ARG A 134 7.05 20.83 -30.70
N SER A 135 7.85 21.90 -30.61
CA SER A 135 8.86 22.08 -29.57
C SER A 135 8.30 21.97 -28.15
N ASN A 136 7.09 22.47 -27.89
CA ASN A 136 6.45 22.37 -26.58
C ASN A 136 6.13 20.92 -26.18
N LEU A 137 5.65 20.08 -27.11
CA LEU A 137 5.41 18.67 -26.84
C LEU A 137 6.72 17.91 -26.58
N ILE A 138 7.78 18.22 -27.34
CA ILE A 138 9.12 17.65 -27.09
C ILE A 138 9.63 18.03 -25.69
N ARG A 139 9.44 19.29 -25.26
CA ARG A 139 9.80 19.74 -23.91
C ARG A 139 9.03 18.97 -22.83
N ILE A 140 7.75 18.67 -23.05
CA ILE A 140 6.95 17.85 -22.15
C ILE A 140 7.50 16.42 -22.07
N TYR A 141 7.83 15.80 -23.21
CA TYR A 141 8.35 14.43 -23.24
C TYR A 141 9.72 14.32 -22.56
N ASN A 142 10.65 15.23 -22.85
CA ASN A 142 11.94 15.31 -22.17
C ASN A 142 11.77 15.58 -20.67
N GLY A 143 10.88 16.52 -20.30
CA GLY A 143 10.51 16.82 -18.93
C GLY A 143 10.02 15.59 -18.16
N ALA A 144 9.13 14.81 -18.78
CA ALA A 144 8.58 13.60 -18.18
C ALA A 144 9.65 12.49 -18.01
N LEU A 145 10.56 12.34 -18.98
CA LEU A 145 11.70 11.41 -18.87
C LEU A 145 12.60 11.75 -17.68
N TRP A 146 12.98 13.02 -17.50
CA TRP A 146 13.78 13.43 -16.33
C TRP A 146 13.05 13.21 -15.01
N CYS A 147 11.76 13.59 -14.96
CA CYS A 147 10.94 13.36 -13.78
C CYS A 147 10.85 11.88 -13.41
N LYS A 148 10.99 10.98 -14.39
CA LYS A 148 11.02 9.52 -14.23
C LYS A 148 12.43 8.94 -13.99
N GLY A 149 13.48 9.76 -14.02
CA GLY A 149 14.87 9.33 -13.81
C GLY A 149 15.57 8.77 -15.05
N TYR A 150 15.09 9.13 -16.24
CA TYR A 150 15.73 8.81 -17.52
C TYR A 150 16.46 10.04 -18.07
N TRP A 151 17.67 9.83 -18.56
CA TRP A 151 18.51 10.92 -19.06
C TRP A 151 18.10 11.32 -20.49
N ALA A 152 17.34 12.41 -20.61
CA ALA A 152 16.91 12.97 -21.89
C ALA A 152 17.73 14.21 -22.33
N SER A 153 17.49 14.67 -23.56
CA SER A 153 18.19 15.78 -24.23
C SER A 153 18.32 17.06 -23.41
N THR A 154 19.56 17.45 -23.12
CA THR A 154 19.85 18.75 -22.46
C THR A 154 19.39 19.98 -23.26
N SER A 155 19.15 19.81 -24.57
CA SER A 155 18.41 20.78 -25.39
C SER A 155 16.92 20.47 -25.32
N HIS A 156 16.21 21.13 -24.40
CA HIS A 156 14.85 20.75 -23.99
C HIS A 156 13.82 20.66 -25.14
N ALA A 157 13.97 21.50 -26.17
CA ALA A 157 13.09 21.56 -27.33
C ALA A 157 13.45 20.58 -28.46
N LEU A 158 14.52 19.79 -28.30
CA LEU A 158 15.02 18.86 -29.30
C LEU A 158 14.88 17.42 -28.81
N TRP A 159 14.39 16.53 -29.68
CA TRP A 159 14.45 15.10 -29.46
C TRP A 159 15.81 14.57 -29.92
N SER A 160 16.77 14.47 -28.99
CA SER A 160 18.15 14.04 -29.29
C SER A 160 18.29 12.51 -29.24
N GLY A 161 19.47 12.01 -29.59
CA GLY A 161 19.84 10.61 -29.38
C GLY A 161 19.74 10.17 -27.91
N GLU A 162 19.98 11.08 -26.95
CA GLU A 162 19.82 10.79 -25.52
C GLU A 162 18.34 10.52 -25.17
N SER A 163 17.43 11.37 -25.66
CA SER A 163 15.98 11.16 -25.48
C SER A 163 15.51 9.87 -26.16
N GLN A 164 16.10 9.55 -27.32
CA GLN A 164 15.81 8.32 -28.04
C GLN A 164 16.24 7.07 -27.26
N THR A 165 17.46 7.03 -26.72
CA THR A 165 17.92 5.95 -25.84
C THR A 165 17.10 5.88 -24.54
N ALA A 166 16.73 7.02 -23.97
CA ALA A 166 15.93 7.08 -22.76
C ALA A 166 14.53 6.44 -22.95
N ILE A 167 13.84 6.74 -24.06
CA ILE A 167 12.53 6.13 -24.31
C ILE A 167 12.66 4.64 -24.62
N GLU A 168 13.69 4.21 -25.35
CA GLU A 168 13.98 2.79 -25.60
C GLU A 168 14.18 2.00 -24.31
N GLN A 169 14.96 2.57 -23.39
CA GLN A 169 15.16 2.00 -22.07
C GLN A 169 13.85 1.97 -21.27
N PHE A 170 13.02 3.02 -21.35
CA PHE A 170 11.73 3.05 -20.64
C PHE A 170 10.77 1.95 -21.11
N TYR A 171 10.65 1.71 -22.43
CA TYR A 171 9.87 0.58 -22.95
C TYR A 171 10.40 -0.76 -22.43
N THR A 172 11.72 -0.95 -22.44
CA THR A 172 12.34 -2.18 -21.92
C THR A 172 12.04 -2.35 -20.42
N ASP A 173 12.13 -1.25 -19.66
CA ASP A 173 11.91 -1.22 -18.22
C ASP A 173 10.44 -1.54 -17.85
N THR A 174 9.47 -1.15 -18.70
CA THR A 174 8.06 -1.53 -18.55
C THR A 174 7.75 -2.97 -18.98
N GLY A 175 8.70 -3.66 -19.62
CA GLY A 175 8.52 -5.03 -20.14
C GLY A 175 8.07 -5.11 -21.60
N LEU A 176 8.02 -3.98 -22.31
CA LEU A 176 7.56 -3.88 -23.68
C LEU A 176 8.73 -3.90 -24.68
N SER A 177 8.47 -4.37 -25.89
CA SER A 177 9.46 -4.33 -26.97
C SER A 177 9.46 -2.97 -27.66
N TYR A 178 10.62 -2.30 -27.70
CA TYR A 178 10.78 -1.11 -28.53
C TYR A 178 10.96 -1.47 -30.01
N THR A 179 11.27 -2.70 -30.43
CA THR A 179 11.55 -2.97 -31.86
C THR A 179 10.28 -3.10 -32.70
N ASN A 180 9.15 -3.48 -32.11
CA ASN A 180 7.87 -3.63 -32.80
C ASN A 180 7.18 -2.27 -33.01
N SER A 181 7.20 -1.76 -34.26
CA SER A 181 6.63 -0.45 -34.58
C SER A 181 5.13 -0.35 -34.31
N THR A 182 4.35 -1.38 -34.63
CA THR A 182 2.90 -1.37 -34.40
C THR A 182 2.58 -1.28 -32.91
N MET A 183 3.26 -2.08 -32.09
CA MET A 183 3.12 -2.04 -30.64
C MET A 183 3.57 -0.70 -30.06
N ARG A 184 4.68 -0.12 -30.55
CA ARG A 184 5.13 1.20 -30.08
C ARG A 184 4.05 2.28 -30.23
N HIS A 185 3.38 2.34 -31.39
CA HIS A 185 2.33 3.32 -31.64
C HIS A 185 1.09 3.03 -30.80
N ALA A 186 0.66 1.77 -30.73
CA ALA A 186 -0.50 1.37 -29.93
C ALA A 186 -0.30 1.69 -28.44
N MET A 187 0.89 1.44 -27.90
CA MET A 187 1.24 1.65 -26.49
C MET A 187 1.66 3.07 -26.14
N TRP A 188 1.78 3.98 -27.11
CA TRP A 188 2.26 5.34 -26.85
C TRP A 188 1.40 6.11 -25.81
N PRO A 189 0.05 6.05 -25.85
CA PRO A 189 -0.78 6.67 -24.83
C PRO A 189 -0.50 6.15 -23.41
N ASP A 190 -0.33 4.84 -23.25
CA ASP A 190 -0.02 4.20 -21.97
C ASP A 190 1.38 4.53 -21.46
N ILE A 191 2.36 4.55 -22.36
CA ILE A 191 3.74 4.93 -22.07
C ILE A 191 3.82 6.40 -21.62
N LEU A 192 3.15 7.31 -22.33
CA LEU A 192 3.16 8.72 -21.96
C LEU A 192 2.41 8.96 -20.64
N LYS A 193 1.28 8.27 -20.42
CA LYS A 193 0.57 8.28 -19.14
C LYS A 193 1.47 7.78 -18.01
N ALA A 194 2.19 6.68 -18.23
CA ALA A 194 3.13 6.13 -17.27
C ALA A 194 4.26 7.13 -16.97
N LEU A 195 4.83 7.81 -17.96
CA LEU A 195 5.85 8.85 -17.77
C LEU A 195 5.35 10.04 -16.92
N LEU A 196 4.07 10.38 -17.02
CA LEU A 196 3.42 11.50 -16.31
C LEU A 196 2.73 11.11 -14.99
N ARG A 197 3.07 9.95 -14.44
CA ARG A 197 2.67 9.47 -13.10
C ARG A 197 3.89 9.29 -12.19
N MET A 198 3.68 8.98 -10.91
CA MET A 198 4.78 8.74 -9.97
C MET A 198 5.29 7.28 -9.93
N ASP A 199 4.61 6.38 -10.64
CA ASP A 199 4.94 4.95 -10.75
C ASP A 199 6.41 4.73 -11.17
N GLN A 200 7.09 3.75 -10.59
CA GLN A 200 8.48 3.43 -10.91
C GLN A 200 8.57 2.18 -11.79
N PHE A 201 9.46 2.19 -12.78
CA PHE A 201 9.62 1.09 -13.76
C PHE A 201 11.02 0.45 -13.71
N ARG A 202 11.84 0.91 -12.78
CA ARG A 202 13.15 0.34 -12.45
C ARG A 202 13.11 -0.21 -11.04
N LEU A 203 13.91 -1.24 -10.81
CA LEU A 203 14.01 -1.89 -9.51
C LEU A 203 14.40 -0.84 -8.46
N VAL A 204 13.53 -0.64 -7.46
CA VAL A 204 13.79 0.30 -6.37
C VAL A 204 14.58 -0.38 -5.25
N PRO A 205 15.24 0.37 -4.35
CA PRO A 205 15.80 -0.21 -3.13
C PRO A 205 14.72 -0.98 -2.36
N GLY A 206 15.00 -2.24 -1.99
CA GLY A 206 14.03 -3.14 -1.36
C GLY A 206 13.09 -3.86 -2.33
N GLY A 207 13.13 -3.55 -3.63
CA GLY A 207 12.39 -4.25 -4.67
C GLY A 207 12.97 -5.64 -4.97
N ASP A 208 12.09 -6.56 -5.36
CA ASP A 208 12.41 -7.93 -5.73
C ASP A 208 12.43 -8.11 -7.25
N ILE A 209 13.54 -8.66 -7.77
CA ILE A 209 13.75 -8.85 -9.21
C ILE A 209 12.76 -9.85 -9.83
N ASN A 210 12.27 -10.84 -9.08
CA ASN A 210 11.26 -11.79 -9.55
C ASN A 210 9.87 -11.15 -9.56
N ILE A 211 9.55 -10.28 -8.59
CA ILE A 211 8.35 -9.43 -8.67
C ILE A 211 8.41 -8.55 -9.91
N GLN A 212 9.56 -7.93 -10.20
CA GLN A 212 9.74 -7.13 -11.41
C GLN A 212 9.51 -7.94 -12.70
N LYS A 213 9.99 -9.19 -12.76
CA LYS A 213 9.71 -10.08 -13.90
C LYS A 213 8.21 -10.32 -14.07
N ILE A 214 7.47 -10.53 -12.99
CA ILE A 214 6.01 -10.70 -13.02
C ILE A 214 5.34 -9.41 -13.51
N GLN A 215 5.70 -8.25 -12.95
CA GLN A 215 5.18 -6.94 -13.35
C GLN A 215 5.37 -6.67 -14.85
N ARG A 216 6.58 -6.92 -15.38
CA ARG A 216 6.88 -6.77 -16.81
C ARG A 216 6.07 -7.73 -17.68
N ARG A 217 5.89 -8.98 -17.24
CA ARG A 217 5.02 -9.94 -17.94
C ARG A 217 3.56 -9.48 -17.95
N LEU A 218 3.07 -8.92 -16.84
CA LEU A 218 1.72 -8.39 -16.77
C LEU A 218 1.49 -7.30 -17.82
N ASN A 219 2.44 -6.36 -17.91
CA ASN A 219 2.40 -5.29 -18.90
C ASN A 219 2.45 -5.80 -20.34
N LEU A 220 3.38 -6.70 -20.66
CA LEU A 220 3.48 -7.26 -22.02
C LEU A 220 2.21 -8.02 -22.41
N ARG A 221 1.80 -8.97 -21.57
CA ARG A 221 0.74 -9.91 -21.91
C ARG A 221 -0.64 -9.27 -21.88
N TYR A 222 -0.99 -8.61 -20.78
CA TYR A 222 -2.37 -8.20 -20.52
C TYR A 222 -2.67 -6.77 -20.94
N VAL A 223 -1.66 -5.90 -20.98
CA VAL A 223 -1.81 -4.52 -21.48
C VAL A 223 -1.51 -4.47 -22.97
N ALA A 224 -0.35 -4.95 -23.42
CA ALA A 224 0.07 -4.74 -24.82
C ALA A 224 -0.44 -5.78 -25.82
N GLU A 225 -0.48 -7.07 -25.46
CA GLU A 225 -0.91 -8.13 -26.39
C GLU A 225 -2.43 -8.36 -26.37
N ILE A 226 -3.02 -8.46 -25.18
CA ILE A 226 -4.45 -8.71 -25.00
C ILE A 226 -5.28 -7.42 -25.07
N ASP A 227 -4.69 -6.27 -24.70
CA ASP A 227 -5.37 -4.97 -24.64
C ASP A 227 -6.61 -4.99 -23.73
N ILE A 228 -6.44 -5.43 -22.46
CA ILE A 228 -7.51 -5.36 -21.47
C ILE A 228 -7.88 -3.88 -21.23
N PRO A 229 -9.10 -3.42 -21.60
CA PRO A 229 -9.41 -1.98 -21.63
C PRO A 229 -9.31 -1.28 -20.27
N ALA A 230 -9.56 -2.01 -19.18
CA ALA A 230 -9.51 -1.49 -17.82
C ALA A 230 -8.09 -1.49 -17.22
N MET A 231 -7.11 -2.14 -17.86
CA MET A 231 -5.78 -2.35 -17.31
C MET A 231 -4.78 -1.37 -17.94
N GLY A 232 -4.14 -0.55 -17.11
CA GLY A 232 -2.97 0.24 -17.50
C GLY A 232 -1.67 -0.48 -17.16
N LEU A 233 -0.54 0.10 -17.58
CA LEU A 233 0.78 -0.37 -17.17
C LEU A 233 0.91 -0.35 -15.64
N VAL A 234 1.21 -1.50 -15.05
CA VAL A 234 1.59 -1.59 -13.64
C VAL A 234 3.05 -1.17 -13.45
N PRO A 235 3.42 -0.61 -12.29
CA PRO A 235 4.82 -0.32 -11.96
C PRO A 235 5.71 -1.56 -12.15
N CYS A 236 6.98 -1.35 -12.50
CA CYS A 236 8.00 -2.39 -12.65
C CYS A 236 9.15 -2.19 -11.65
N ASP A 237 8.79 -1.86 -10.41
CA ASP A 237 9.70 -1.49 -9.33
C ASP A 237 10.16 -2.65 -8.45
N GLY A 238 9.60 -3.84 -8.64
CA GLY A 238 9.84 -5.01 -7.80
C GLY A 238 9.06 -5.01 -6.48
N ILE A 239 8.09 -4.13 -6.30
CA ILE A 239 7.21 -4.09 -5.13
C ILE A 239 5.81 -4.58 -5.51
N TYR A 240 5.25 -5.52 -4.74
CA TYR A 240 3.85 -5.92 -4.94
C TYR A 240 2.91 -4.88 -4.34
N SER A 241 2.69 -3.79 -5.06
CA SER A 241 1.84 -2.68 -4.63
C SER A 241 0.36 -2.90 -4.97
N ARG A 242 -0.50 -2.00 -4.48
CA ARG A 242 -1.93 -1.95 -4.81
C ARG A 242 -2.19 -2.00 -6.32
N ASP A 243 -1.47 -1.20 -7.10
CA ASP A 243 -1.68 -1.13 -8.55
C ASP A 243 -1.31 -2.46 -9.24
N VAL A 244 -0.26 -3.14 -8.73
CA VAL A 244 0.14 -4.46 -9.20
C VAL A 244 -0.89 -5.52 -8.80
N GLN A 245 -1.43 -5.48 -7.58
CA GLN A 245 -2.52 -6.36 -7.13
C GLN A 245 -3.77 -6.21 -8.00
N GLN A 246 -4.16 -4.98 -8.36
CA GLN A 246 -5.31 -4.72 -9.23
C GLN A 246 -5.08 -5.26 -10.64
N GLY A 247 -3.94 -4.95 -11.26
CA GLY A 247 -3.59 -5.48 -12.58
C GLY A 247 -3.46 -7.01 -12.59
N PHE A 248 -2.93 -7.59 -11.51
CA PHE A 248 -2.83 -9.03 -11.32
C PHE A 248 -4.23 -9.68 -11.22
N MET A 249 -5.17 -9.06 -10.50
CA MET A 249 -6.56 -9.54 -10.46
C MET A 249 -7.20 -9.50 -11.85
N MET A 250 -6.97 -8.44 -12.63
CA MET A 250 -7.47 -8.34 -14.01
C MET A 250 -6.91 -9.45 -14.92
N ALA A 251 -5.62 -9.76 -14.78
CA ALA A 251 -4.99 -10.89 -15.47
C ALA A 251 -5.65 -12.23 -15.09
N VAL A 252 -5.88 -12.47 -13.79
CA VAL A 252 -6.59 -13.68 -13.34
C VAL A 252 -8.01 -13.74 -13.91
N GLN A 253 -8.74 -12.62 -13.90
CA GLN A 253 -10.09 -12.54 -14.49
C GLN A 253 -10.10 -12.94 -15.97
N TYR A 254 -9.12 -12.49 -16.75
CA TYR A 254 -8.97 -12.90 -18.15
C TYR A 254 -8.74 -14.41 -18.28
N GLU A 255 -7.79 -14.95 -17.52
CA GLU A 255 -7.41 -16.37 -17.60
C GLU A 255 -8.51 -17.33 -17.16
N ILE A 256 -9.45 -16.89 -16.32
CA ILE A 256 -10.64 -17.68 -15.93
C ILE A 256 -11.84 -17.46 -16.86
N GLY A 257 -11.64 -16.78 -18.00
CA GLY A 257 -12.63 -16.67 -19.07
C GLY A 257 -13.59 -15.48 -18.97
N ILE A 258 -13.30 -14.47 -18.14
CA ILE A 258 -14.10 -13.23 -18.13
C ILE A 258 -13.74 -12.41 -19.38
N PRO A 259 -14.71 -12.00 -20.21
CA PRO A 259 -14.44 -11.21 -21.41
C PRO A 259 -13.71 -9.90 -21.08
N PRO A 260 -12.73 -9.44 -21.90
CA PRO A 260 -11.96 -8.22 -21.61
C PRO A 260 -12.79 -6.98 -21.29
N SER A 261 -13.95 -6.80 -21.94
CA SER A 261 -14.85 -5.66 -21.67
C SER A 261 -15.56 -5.71 -20.31
N SER A 262 -15.55 -6.87 -19.64
CA SER A 262 -16.17 -7.11 -18.33
C SER A 262 -15.14 -7.19 -17.19
N ILE A 263 -13.84 -7.13 -17.50
CA ILE A 263 -12.75 -7.16 -16.53
C ILE A 263 -12.67 -5.82 -15.80
N ASN A 264 -12.50 -5.87 -14.48
CA ASN A 264 -12.53 -4.69 -13.61
C ASN A 264 -11.59 -4.77 -12.40
N GLY A 265 -10.90 -5.90 -12.18
CA GLY A 265 -10.00 -6.10 -11.04
C GLY A 265 -10.71 -6.28 -9.69
N TYR A 266 -12.04 -6.43 -9.66
CA TYR A 266 -12.83 -6.65 -8.45
C TYR A 266 -13.05 -8.15 -8.20
N PHE A 267 -12.83 -8.61 -6.96
CA PHE A 267 -13.08 -10.01 -6.56
C PHE A 267 -14.57 -10.29 -6.31
N GLY A 268 -15.39 -10.18 -7.35
CA GLY A 268 -16.85 -10.29 -7.28
C GLY A 268 -17.39 -11.66 -7.70
N PRO A 269 -18.73 -11.81 -7.77
CA PRO A 269 -19.38 -13.09 -8.08
C PRO A 269 -18.89 -13.76 -9.37
N GLY A 270 -18.59 -12.97 -10.41
CA GLY A 270 -18.02 -13.48 -11.66
C GLY A 270 -16.63 -14.10 -11.47
N THR A 271 -15.74 -13.40 -10.75
CA THR A 271 -14.40 -13.91 -10.42
C THR A 271 -14.48 -15.13 -9.52
N GLN A 272 -15.36 -15.10 -8.52
CA GLN A 272 -15.56 -16.23 -7.62
C GLN A 272 -16.06 -17.47 -8.37
N THR A 273 -17.03 -17.29 -9.28
CA THR A 273 -17.57 -18.38 -10.11
C THR A 273 -16.51 -18.95 -11.04
N GLY A 274 -15.74 -18.11 -11.73
CA GLY A 274 -14.65 -18.55 -12.60
C GLY A 274 -13.58 -19.34 -11.83
N LEU A 275 -13.19 -18.86 -10.64
CA LEU A 275 -12.21 -19.54 -9.79
C LEU A 275 -12.74 -20.88 -9.25
N ARG A 276 -14.03 -20.98 -8.90
CA ARG A 276 -14.65 -22.27 -8.57
C ARG A 276 -14.63 -23.24 -9.76
N GLY A 277 -14.79 -22.73 -10.97
CA GLY A 277 -14.74 -23.51 -12.21
C GLY A 277 -13.36 -24.07 -12.58
N VAL A 278 -12.27 -23.43 -12.12
CA VAL A 278 -10.88 -23.90 -12.33
C VAL A 278 -10.27 -24.60 -11.10
N GLY A 279 -11.03 -24.71 -10.01
CA GLY A 279 -10.55 -25.22 -8.73
C GLY A 279 -10.13 -26.69 -8.78
N SER A 280 -9.02 -27.01 -8.12
CA SER A 280 -8.47 -28.37 -7.96
C SER A 280 -8.03 -29.10 -9.24
N GLY A 281 -8.18 -28.49 -10.41
CA GLY A 281 -7.66 -29.00 -11.68
C GLY A 281 -6.19 -28.62 -11.91
N PRO A 282 -5.45 -29.35 -12.76
CA PRO A 282 -4.10 -28.96 -13.14
C PRO A 282 -4.13 -27.61 -13.87
N LEU A 283 -3.31 -26.66 -13.39
CA LEU A 283 -3.14 -25.39 -14.07
C LEU A 283 -2.09 -25.51 -15.18
N ALA A 284 -2.37 -24.88 -16.31
CA ALA A 284 -1.44 -24.75 -17.44
C ALA A 284 -1.27 -23.29 -17.84
N GLY A 285 -0.23 -23.01 -18.65
CA GLY A 285 -0.01 -21.72 -19.27
C GLY A 285 0.04 -20.54 -18.29
N ASP A 286 -0.60 -19.44 -18.68
CA ASP A 286 -0.60 -18.19 -17.93
C ASP A 286 -1.35 -18.31 -16.59
N LEU A 287 -2.46 -19.06 -16.51
CA LEU A 287 -3.16 -19.28 -15.24
C LEU A 287 -2.27 -19.98 -14.19
N ARG A 288 -1.45 -20.96 -14.61
CA ARG A 288 -0.45 -21.59 -13.73
C ARG A 288 0.59 -20.58 -13.27
N TYR A 289 1.13 -19.80 -14.19
CA TYR A 289 2.12 -18.78 -13.89
C TYR A 289 1.58 -17.77 -12.86
N LEU A 290 0.33 -17.32 -13.04
CA LEU A 290 -0.34 -16.42 -12.10
C LEU A 290 -0.51 -17.08 -10.73
N PHE A 291 -1.02 -18.31 -10.65
CA PHE A 291 -1.17 -19.00 -9.34
C PHE A 291 0.15 -19.04 -8.56
N ARG A 292 1.24 -19.44 -9.23
CA ARG A 292 2.57 -19.53 -8.61
C ARG A 292 3.15 -18.15 -8.26
N SER A 293 2.84 -17.13 -9.06
CA SER A 293 3.15 -15.73 -8.74
C SER A 293 2.41 -15.27 -7.48
N ALA A 294 1.13 -15.63 -7.34
CA ALA A 294 0.35 -15.32 -6.14
C ALA A 294 0.91 -16.01 -4.89
N CYS A 295 1.38 -17.26 -5.01
CA CYS A 295 2.12 -17.92 -3.94
C CYS A 295 3.40 -17.16 -3.58
N TYR A 296 4.16 -16.69 -4.56
CA TYR A 296 5.37 -15.88 -4.32
C TYR A 296 5.06 -14.56 -3.61
N PHE A 297 4.00 -13.85 -4.02
CA PHE A 297 3.57 -12.61 -3.38
C PHE A 297 3.13 -12.79 -1.92
N ASN A 298 2.63 -13.97 -1.57
CA ASN A 298 2.21 -14.30 -0.20
C ASN A 298 3.33 -14.97 0.63
N SER A 299 4.56 -14.96 0.14
CA SER A 299 5.73 -15.53 0.81
C SER A 299 6.39 -14.51 1.76
N PRO A 300 6.97 -14.93 2.91
CA PRO A 300 6.95 -16.29 3.45
C PRO A 300 5.57 -16.69 4.00
N THR A 301 5.30 -18.00 3.97
CA THR A 301 4.31 -18.59 4.87
C THR A 301 5.00 -19.14 6.13
N MET A 302 4.29 -19.36 7.23
CA MET A 302 4.91 -19.83 8.48
C MET A 302 4.59 -21.29 8.74
N LEU A 303 5.64 -22.09 8.96
CA LEU A 303 5.52 -23.44 9.49
C LEU A 303 5.20 -23.40 10.99
N PRO A 304 4.40 -24.37 11.49
CA PRO A 304 4.07 -24.44 12.91
C PRO A 304 5.33 -24.66 13.76
N GLY A 305 5.36 -24.08 14.97
CA GLY A 305 6.49 -24.15 15.90
C GLY A 305 6.51 -22.97 16.85
N ASN A 306 7.36 -23.03 17.87
CA ASN A 306 7.64 -21.90 18.76
C ASN A 306 9.17 -21.79 18.98
N PRO A 307 9.87 -20.89 18.25
CA PRO A 307 9.34 -19.92 17.27
C PRO A 307 8.84 -20.60 15.98
N GLN A 308 7.94 -19.93 15.26
CA GLN A 308 7.53 -20.36 13.92
C GLN A 308 8.70 -20.21 12.93
N THR A 309 8.75 -21.07 11.90
CA THR A 309 9.82 -21.01 10.88
C THR A 309 9.24 -20.49 9.55
N PRO A 310 9.80 -19.44 8.94
CA PRO A 310 9.35 -18.97 7.63
C PRO A 310 9.73 -19.96 6.52
N LEU A 311 8.80 -20.22 5.61
CA LEU A 311 9.01 -21.00 4.39
C LEU A 311 8.79 -20.09 3.18
N MET A 312 9.87 -19.82 2.46
CA MET A 312 9.86 -19.00 1.25
C MET A 312 9.35 -19.80 0.05
N TYR A 313 8.57 -19.16 -0.82
CA TYR A 313 8.25 -19.71 -2.13
C TYR A 313 9.46 -19.58 -3.05
N ARG A 314 9.80 -20.64 -3.78
CA ARG A 314 10.99 -20.64 -4.65
C ARG A 314 10.69 -19.92 -5.97
N PRO A 315 11.48 -18.91 -6.37
CA PRO A 315 11.23 -18.19 -7.61
C PRO A 315 11.37 -19.08 -8.86
N GLU A 316 12.19 -20.14 -8.79
CA GLU A 316 12.33 -21.11 -9.88
C GLU A 316 11.03 -21.86 -10.17
N ASP A 317 10.18 -22.03 -9.15
CA ASP A 317 8.90 -22.71 -9.30
C ASP A 317 7.90 -21.89 -10.12
N ILE A 318 8.06 -20.57 -10.26
CA ILE A 318 7.10 -19.72 -10.99
C ILE A 318 7.09 -20.06 -12.49
N GLY A 319 8.27 -20.22 -13.08
CA GLY A 319 8.43 -20.33 -14.54
C GLY A 319 8.30 -21.74 -15.10
N THR A 320 8.41 -22.79 -14.28
CA THR A 320 8.40 -24.17 -14.78
C THR A 320 6.99 -24.73 -14.99
N ASP A 321 6.79 -25.51 -16.04
CA ASP A 321 5.54 -26.21 -16.31
C ASP A 321 5.36 -27.43 -15.39
N THR A 322 6.46 -28.05 -14.96
CA THR A 322 6.45 -29.21 -14.08
C THR A 322 6.00 -28.81 -12.67
N VAL A 323 5.18 -29.65 -12.04
CA VAL A 323 4.86 -29.51 -10.61
C VAL A 323 6.05 -29.99 -9.81
N THR A 324 6.60 -29.12 -8.96
CA THR A 324 7.75 -29.41 -8.10
C THR A 324 7.28 -29.77 -6.69
N SER A 325 8.08 -30.56 -5.97
CA SER A 325 7.80 -30.87 -4.56
C SER A 325 7.81 -29.60 -3.69
N THR A 326 8.71 -28.66 -4.00
CA THR A 326 8.85 -27.38 -3.30
C THR A 326 7.61 -26.49 -3.44
N HIS A 327 7.01 -26.45 -4.63
CA HIS A 327 5.71 -25.80 -4.84
C HIS A 327 4.63 -26.42 -3.95
N LEU A 328 4.50 -27.75 -3.98
CA LEU A 328 3.47 -28.46 -3.20
C LEU A 328 3.67 -28.34 -1.68
N ASP A 329 4.92 -28.35 -1.22
CA ASP A 329 5.28 -28.16 0.19
C ASP A 329 4.87 -26.76 0.67
N TRP A 330 5.15 -25.74 -0.15
CA TRP A 330 4.75 -24.38 0.18
C TRP A 330 3.24 -24.22 0.19
N VAL A 331 2.52 -24.76 -0.81
CA VAL A 331 1.04 -24.69 -0.86
C VAL A 331 0.43 -25.33 0.39
N ARG A 332 0.91 -26.51 0.81
CA ARG A 332 0.45 -27.14 2.06
C ARG A 332 0.72 -26.30 3.29
N ALA A 333 1.91 -25.70 3.37
CA ALA A 333 2.27 -24.83 4.48
C ALA A 333 1.38 -23.58 4.53
N PHE A 334 1.14 -22.95 3.38
CA PHE A 334 0.25 -21.81 3.24
C PHE A 334 -1.19 -22.13 3.62
N GLN A 335 -1.71 -23.28 3.19
CA GLN A 335 -3.06 -23.72 3.53
C GLN A 335 -3.21 -23.92 5.05
N ARG A 336 -2.25 -24.59 5.68
CA ARG A 336 -2.20 -24.75 7.15
C ARG A 336 -2.10 -23.40 7.87
N PHE A 337 -1.14 -22.57 7.45
CA PHE A 337 -0.89 -21.27 8.07
C PHE A 337 -2.11 -20.36 8.00
N SER A 338 -2.84 -20.39 6.88
CA SER A 338 -4.02 -19.56 6.63
C SER A 338 -5.32 -20.14 7.19
N GLN A 339 -5.27 -21.34 7.80
CA GLN A 339 -6.42 -22.05 8.36
C GLN A 339 -7.50 -22.32 7.30
N ILE A 340 -7.07 -22.88 6.17
CA ILE A 340 -7.93 -23.37 5.09
C ILE A 340 -7.68 -24.87 4.87
N PRO A 341 -8.57 -25.60 4.17
CA PRO A 341 -8.36 -27.02 3.90
C PRO A 341 -7.00 -27.30 3.25
N VAL A 342 -6.29 -28.32 3.76
CA VAL A 342 -4.96 -28.69 3.28
C VAL A 342 -5.09 -29.71 2.15
N THR A 343 -5.42 -29.24 0.96
CA THR A 343 -5.65 -30.06 -0.23
C THR A 343 -4.39 -30.31 -1.06
N SER A 344 -3.34 -29.50 -0.87
CA SER A 344 -2.19 -29.41 -1.79
C SER A 344 -2.57 -29.00 -3.22
N THR A 345 -3.77 -28.46 -3.43
CA THR A 345 -4.27 -28.01 -4.74
C THR A 345 -4.56 -26.51 -4.74
N ASN A 346 -4.84 -26.00 -5.92
CA ASN A 346 -5.29 -24.64 -6.24
C ASN A 346 -6.83 -24.50 -6.14
N ASP A 347 -7.44 -25.04 -5.09
CA ASP A 347 -8.89 -24.89 -4.90
C ASP A 347 -9.32 -23.42 -4.75
N TYR A 348 -10.63 -23.16 -4.86
CA TYR A 348 -11.18 -21.82 -4.74
C TYR A 348 -10.76 -21.13 -3.44
N THR A 349 -10.77 -21.85 -2.32
CA THR A 349 -10.40 -21.29 -1.01
C THR A 349 -8.94 -20.85 -0.99
N THR A 350 -8.04 -21.60 -1.62
CA THR A 350 -6.63 -21.26 -1.77
C THR A 350 -6.45 -20.04 -2.66
N TRP A 351 -7.13 -19.99 -3.81
CA TRP A 351 -7.11 -18.80 -4.67
C TRP A 351 -7.63 -17.55 -3.96
N ALA A 352 -8.79 -17.64 -3.31
CA ALA A 352 -9.36 -16.50 -2.59
C ALA A 352 -8.40 -16.00 -1.51
N GLN A 353 -7.79 -16.90 -0.74
CA GLN A 353 -6.86 -16.55 0.34
C GLN A 353 -5.55 -15.90 -0.18
N LEU A 354 -5.10 -16.27 -1.38
CA LEU A 354 -3.95 -15.66 -2.04
C LEU A 354 -4.28 -14.27 -2.62
N LEU A 355 -5.52 -14.07 -3.07
CA LEU A 355 -5.92 -12.90 -3.87
C LEU A 355 -6.53 -11.76 -3.06
N VAL A 356 -7.26 -12.05 -1.98
CA VAL A 356 -7.96 -11.04 -1.17
C VAL A 356 -7.80 -11.31 0.32
N SER A 357 -7.79 -10.25 1.12
CA SER A 357 -7.48 -10.36 2.56
C SER A 357 -8.49 -11.17 3.37
N CYS A 358 -9.76 -11.18 2.94
CA CYS A 358 -10.85 -11.93 3.55
C CYS A 358 -10.84 -13.42 3.16
N GLY A 359 -10.14 -13.80 2.09
CA GLY A 359 -10.23 -15.15 1.55
C GLY A 359 -11.64 -15.55 1.14
N ASP A 360 -11.99 -16.81 1.34
CA ASP A 360 -13.36 -17.29 1.16
C ASP A 360 -14.23 -16.86 2.35
N THR A 361 -15.14 -15.91 2.14
CA THR A 361 -16.02 -15.36 3.18
C THR A 361 -17.03 -16.37 3.73
N GLU A 362 -17.23 -17.48 3.02
CA GLU A 362 -18.12 -18.56 3.43
C GLU A 362 -17.40 -19.68 4.19
N ARG A 363 -16.07 -19.60 4.35
CA ARG A 363 -15.33 -20.64 5.08
C ARG A 363 -15.72 -20.65 6.55
N PRO A 364 -15.80 -21.82 7.20
CA PRO A 364 -16.08 -21.91 8.62
C PRO A 364 -15.04 -21.15 9.46
N ALA A 365 -15.51 -20.49 10.53
CA ALA A 365 -14.66 -19.88 11.54
C ALA A 365 -15.15 -20.22 12.95
N ALA A 366 -14.20 -20.31 13.88
CA ALA A 366 -14.48 -20.58 15.29
C ALA A 366 -14.51 -19.30 16.15
N GLY A 367 -14.12 -18.15 15.60
CA GLY A 367 -14.13 -16.86 16.27
C GLY A 367 -15.20 -15.92 15.72
N CYS A 368 -15.64 -14.99 16.55
CA CYS A 368 -16.44 -13.85 16.14
C CYS A 368 -16.12 -12.62 16.99
N ASP A 369 -16.63 -11.45 16.64
CA ASP A 369 -16.75 -10.31 17.54
C ASP A 369 -18.06 -9.56 17.28
N CYS A 370 -18.54 -8.83 18.30
CA CYS A 370 -19.70 -7.95 18.13
C CYS A 370 -19.76 -6.89 19.22
N ILE A 371 -20.62 -5.89 19.01
CA ILE A 371 -20.95 -4.87 20.01
C ILE A 371 -22.01 -5.32 21.02
N ARG A 372 -22.76 -6.40 20.72
CA ARG A 372 -23.89 -6.82 21.56
C ARG A 372 -23.39 -7.59 22.78
N GLU A 373 -24.03 -7.36 23.92
CA GLU A 373 -23.82 -8.14 25.14
C GLU A 373 -24.10 -9.63 24.90
N ILE A 374 -23.20 -10.49 25.38
CA ILE A 374 -23.33 -11.94 25.32
C ILE A 374 -24.03 -12.45 26.57
N THR A 375 -25.36 -12.61 26.46
CA THR A 375 -26.18 -13.31 27.46
C THR A 375 -26.01 -14.82 27.36
N ALA A 376 -26.49 -15.58 28.35
CA ALA A 376 -26.43 -17.05 28.32
C ALA A 376 -27.11 -17.64 27.06
N THR A 377 -28.24 -17.07 26.64
CA THR A 377 -28.93 -17.45 25.40
C THR A 377 -28.07 -17.17 24.17
N ARG A 378 -27.46 -15.98 24.08
CA ARG A 378 -26.58 -15.62 22.96
C ARG A 378 -25.33 -16.49 22.92
N ALA A 379 -24.72 -16.78 24.06
CA ALA A 379 -23.57 -17.69 24.15
C ALA A 379 -23.93 -19.11 23.66
N ALA A 380 -25.10 -19.63 24.06
CA ALA A 380 -25.59 -20.93 23.57
C ALA A 380 -25.83 -20.92 22.06
N GLN A 381 -26.41 -19.84 21.52
CA GLN A 381 -26.63 -19.67 20.08
C GLN A 381 -25.31 -19.60 19.29
N LEU A 382 -24.33 -18.83 19.78
CA LEU A 382 -22.99 -18.76 19.18
C LEU A 382 -22.32 -20.15 19.17
N LYS A 383 -22.37 -20.90 20.28
CA LYS A 383 -21.81 -22.25 20.33
C LYS A 383 -22.48 -23.22 19.38
N ALA A 384 -23.81 -23.18 19.30
CA ALA A 384 -24.58 -24.00 18.39
C ALA A 384 -24.22 -23.71 16.92
N ALA A 385 -23.89 -22.46 16.60
CA ALA A 385 -23.39 -22.05 15.29
C ALA A 385 -21.90 -22.37 15.04
N GLY A 386 -21.21 -23.00 15.99
CA GLY A 386 -19.82 -23.44 15.84
C GLY A 386 -18.78 -22.48 16.42
N TYR A 387 -19.17 -21.29 16.90
CA TYR A 387 -18.25 -20.36 17.54
C TYR A 387 -17.76 -20.89 18.89
N ARG A 388 -16.51 -20.58 19.22
CA ARG A 388 -15.80 -21.00 20.43
C ARG A 388 -15.19 -19.84 21.18
N ILE A 389 -14.96 -18.72 20.50
CA ILE A 389 -14.36 -17.53 21.07
C ILE A 389 -15.03 -16.26 20.51
N VAL A 390 -15.28 -15.27 21.38
CA VAL A 390 -15.94 -14.01 20.99
C VAL A 390 -15.12 -12.78 21.41
N GLY A 391 -14.93 -11.84 20.49
CA GLY A 391 -14.26 -10.57 20.73
C GLY A 391 -15.23 -9.58 21.34
N ARG A 392 -14.83 -8.91 22.42
CA ARG A 392 -15.68 -7.96 23.13
C ARG A 392 -14.93 -6.70 23.53
N TYR A 393 -15.59 -5.56 23.36
CA TYR A 393 -15.03 -4.24 23.65
C TYR A 393 -14.94 -4.02 25.16
N LEU A 394 -13.76 -3.68 25.67
CA LEU A 394 -13.57 -3.43 27.10
C LEU A 394 -14.33 -2.19 27.58
N ASP A 395 -14.53 -1.21 26.71
CA ASP A 395 -15.16 0.05 27.13
C ASP A 395 -15.82 0.83 25.97
N GLU A 396 -16.62 1.82 26.35
CA GLU A 396 -17.19 2.84 25.48
C GLU A 396 -17.05 4.19 26.18
N HIS A 397 -16.37 5.13 25.53
CA HIS A 397 -16.11 6.46 26.10
C HIS A 397 -17.34 7.39 26.04
N LEU A 398 -18.28 7.12 25.13
CA LEU A 398 -19.47 7.93 24.98
C LEU A 398 -20.47 7.64 26.11
N PRO A 399 -21.12 8.67 26.69
CA PRO A 399 -22.19 8.46 27.65
C PRO A 399 -23.45 7.94 26.95
N PRO A 400 -24.35 7.22 27.66
CA PRO A 400 -25.61 6.73 27.08
C PRO A 400 -26.54 7.80 26.48
N SER A 401 -26.35 9.06 26.86
CA SER A 401 -27.07 10.20 26.31
C SER A 401 -26.54 10.68 24.95
N ASP A 402 -25.37 10.23 24.53
CA ASP A 402 -24.76 10.60 23.26
C ASP A 402 -25.44 9.86 22.10
N PRO A 403 -25.81 10.53 20.99
CA PRO A 403 -26.48 9.89 19.85
C PRO A 403 -25.63 8.82 19.15
N TYR A 404 -24.30 8.83 19.32
CA TYR A 404 -23.39 7.84 18.76
C TYR A 404 -23.05 6.71 19.74
N TYR A 405 -23.67 6.67 20.93
CA TYR A 405 -23.46 5.61 21.91
C TYR A 405 -23.94 4.25 21.40
N LEU A 406 -23.01 3.30 21.25
CA LEU A 406 -23.29 1.96 20.68
C LEU A 406 -23.62 0.90 21.74
N ALA A 407 -23.47 1.21 23.02
CA ALA A 407 -23.58 0.25 24.11
C ALA A 407 -22.65 -0.98 23.96
N LYS A 408 -21.48 -0.80 23.31
CA LYS A 408 -20.58 -1.89 22.89
C LYS A 408 -19.78 -2.54 24.02
N ALA A 409 -19.58 -1.81 25.11
CA ALA A 409 -18.75 -2.23 26.24
C ALA A 409 -19.24 -3.54 26.86
N LEU A 410 -18.29 -4.39 27.25
CA LEU A 410 -18.48 -5.60 28.02
C LEU A 410 -19.21 -5.29 29.34
N ARG A 411 -20.16 -6.13 29.74
CA ARG A 411 -20.90 -5.97 31.00
C ARG A 411 -20.22 -6.70 32.16
N PRO A 412 -20.37 -6.24 33.42
CA PRO A 412 -19.66 -6.84 34.56
C PRO A 412 -19.83 -8.36 34.73
N HIS A 413 -20.99 -8.90 34.39
CA HIS A 413 -21.29 -10.34 34.50
C HIS A 413 -21.01 -11.12 33.21
N GLU A 414 -20.86 -10.43 32.08
CA GLU A 414 -20.71 -11.02 30.74
C GLU A 414 -19.48 -11.93 30.59
N PRO A 415 -18.27 -11.59 31.13
CA PRO A 415 -17.12 -12.50 31.08
C PRO A 415 -17.42 -13.87 31.68
N GLN A 416 -18.12 -13.91 32.82
CA GLN A 416 -18.46 -15.15 33.50
C GLN A 416 -19.47 -15.95 32.68
N VAL A 417 -20.49 -15.29 32.10
CA VAL A 417 -21.49 -15.93 31.23
C VAL A 417 -20.83 -16.61 30.02
N ILE A 418 -19.86 -15.95 29.39
CA ILE A 418 -19.13 -16.52 28.25
C ILE A 418 -18.36 -17.78 28.68
N ILE A 419 -17.64 -17.71 29.80
CA ILE A 419 -16.84 -18.82 30.32
C ILE A 419 -17.71 -19.99 30.78
N ASP A 420 -18.81 -19.73 31.48
CA ASP A 420 -19.76 -20.74 31.96
C ASP A 420 -20.46 -21.46 30.80
N ALA A 421 -20.67 -20.77 29.68
CA ALA A 421 -21.13 -21.39 28.45
C ALA A 421 -20.06 -22.32 27.82
N GLY A 422 -18.82 -22.32 28.32
CA GLY A 422 -17.68 -23.04 27.75
C GLY A 422 -17.12 -22.38 26.49
N MET A 423 -17.30 -21.05 26.37
CA MET A 423 -16.65 -20.22 25.35
C MET A 423 -15.45 -19.47 25.95
N ARG A 424 -14.65 -18.89 25.07
CA ARG A 424 -13.57 -17.96 25.40
C ARG A 424 -13.95 -16.55 24.95
N PHE A 425 -13.23 -15.54 25.41
CA PHE A 425 -13.30 -14.21 24.82
C PHE A 425 -11.94 -13.57 24.64
N TYR A 426 -11.81 -12.61 23.73
CA TYR A 426 -10.62 -11.76 23.60
C TYR A 426 -11.00 -10.28 23.75
N PRO A 427 -10.27 -9.51 24.56
CA PRO A 427 -10.52 -8.09 24.76
C PRO A 427 -10.16 -7.22 23.54
N ILE A 428 -11.08 -6.34 23.17
CA ILE A 428 -10.88 -5.31 22.14
C ILE A 428 -10.94 -3.93 22.80
N PHE A 429 -10.08 -3.02 22.39
CA PHE A 429 -10.12 -1.62 22.78
C PHE A 429 -10.16 -0.72 21.53
N GLN A 430 -11.20 0.10 21.42
CA GLN A 430 -11.39 1.00 20.28
C GLN A 430 -12.13 2.28 20.71
N TYR A 431 -11.40 3.39 20.80
CA TYR A 431 -11.96 4.73 20.87
C TYR A 431 -11.57 5.51 19.62
N ASN A 432 -12.56 5.98 18.85
CA ASN A 432 -12.38 6.80 17.65
C ASN A 432 -11.28 6.28 16.69
N GLY A 433 -11.20 4.95 16.53
CA GLY A 433 -10.15 4.28 15.78
C GLY A 433 -10.20 4.49 14.26
N THR A 434 -11.16 5.28 13.78
CA THR A 434 -11.44 5.52 12.36
C THR A 434 -10.79 6.80 11.81
N GLU A 435 -10.10 7.58 12.66
CA GLU A 435 -9.53 8.88 12.27
C GLU A 435 -8.08 9.03 12.71
N LEU A 436 -7.21 9.42 11.77
CA LEU A 436 -5.76 9.59 11.97
C LEU A 436 -5.42 10.45 13.21
N MET A 437 -6.17 11.52 13.45
CA MET A 437 -5.91 12.45 14.57
C MET A 437 -6.05 11.80 15.96
N ASN A 438 -6.63 10.61 16.05
CA ASN A 438 -6.77 9.84 17.28
C ASN A 438 -5.57 8.94 17.57
N PHE A 439 -4.60 8.86 16.65
CA PHE A 439 -3.37 8.11 16.82
C PHE A 439 -2.22 9.04 17.17
N THR A 440 -1.98 9.17 18.48
CA THR A 440 -0.81 9.88 19.05
C THR A 440 -0.27 9.09 20.23
N PHE A 441 0.98 9.33 20.61
CA PHE A 441 1.59 8.70 21.79
C PHE A 441 0.74 8.89 23.05
N VAL A 442 0.32 10.12 23.34
CA VAL A 442 -0.46 10.45 24.55
C VAL A 442 -1.78 9.70 24.56
N LYS A 443 -2.52 9.72 23.45
CA LYS A 443 -3.78 8.98 23.34
C LYS A 443 -3.57 7.47 23.52
N GLY A 444 -2.51 6.90 22.95
CA GLY A 444 -2.19 5.49 23.12
C GLY A 444 -1.86 5.12 24.56
N TYR A 445 -1.11 5.98 25.25
CA TYR A 445 -0.82 5.83 26.68
C TYR A 445 -2.09 5.86 27.52
N ASP A 446 -2.91 6.91 27.39
CA ASP A 446 -4.14 7.10 28.18
C ASP A 446 -5.13 5.96 27.94
N GLN A 447 -5.32 5.56 26.68
CA GLN A 447 -6.22 4.47 26.32
C GLN A 447 -5.74 3.12 26.87
N ALA A 448 -4.45 2.86 26.90
CA ALA A 448 -3.90 1.66 27.51
C ALA A 448 -4.08 1.64 29.03
N VAL A 449 -3.99 2.78 29.72
CA VAL A 449 -4.32 2.89 31.15
C VAL A 449 -5.78 2.50 31.39
N VAL A 450 -6.72 3.03 30.58
CA VAL A 450 -8.15 2.67 30.69
C VAL A 450 -8.36 1.19 30.40
N ALA A 451 -7.76 0.66 29.33
CA ALA A 451 -7.86 -0.74 28.95
C ALA A 451 -7.37 -1.66 30.09
N HIS A 452 -6.25 -1.32 30.73
CA HIS A 452 -5.73 -2.05 31.88
C HIS A 452 -6.74 -2.06 33.03
N GLN A 453 -7.24 -0.89 33.43
CA GLN A 453 -8.19 -0.77 34.54
C GLN A 453 -9.47 -1.58 34.29
N LYS A 454 -10.00 -1.53 33.06
CA LYS A 454 -11.19 -2.29 32.66
C LYS A 454 -10.91 -3.79 32.68
N ALA A 455 -9.77 -4.23 32.15
CA ALA A 455 -9.39 -5.63 32.17
C ALA A 455 -9.23 -6.18 33.60
N VAL A 456 -8.62 -5.41 34.51
CA VAL A 456 -8.55 -5.75 35.94
C VAL A 456 -9.96 -5.82 36.56
N GLY A 457 -10.81 -4.82 36.29
CA GLY A 457 -12.19 -4.78 36.79
C GLY A 457 -13.05 -5.95 36.31
N PHE A 458 -12.82 -6.45 35.10
CA PHE A 458 -13.47 -7.67 34.58
C PHE A 458 -12.78 -8.97 35.04
N ARG A 459 -11.77 -8.88 35.90
CA ARG A 459 -11.01 -10.02 36.44
C ARG A 459 -10.30 -10.83 35.35
N ILE A 460 -9.84 -10.16 34.30
CA ILE A 460 -9.08 -10.78 33.22
C ILE A 460 -7.68 -11.14 33.74
N PRO A 461 -7.21 -12.39 33.56
CA PRO A 461 -5.93 -12.83 34.08
C PRO A 461 -4.74 -12.11 33.42
N ALA A 462 -3.66 -11.96 34.19
CA ALA A 462 -2.39 -11.45 33.67
C ALA A 462 -1.88 -12.31 32.50
N GLY A 463 -1.20 -11.68 31.54
CA GLY A 463 -0.73 -12.30 30.31
C GLY A 463 -1.77 -12.35 29.18
N ALA A 464 -3.03 -11.99 29.43
CA ALA A 464 -4.03 -11.83 28.38
C ALA A 464 -3.64 -10.71 27.39
N CYS A 465 -3.99 -10.89 26.12
CA CYS A 465 -3.75 -9.91 25.06
C CYS A 465 -4.96 -8.99 24.89
N ILE A 466 -4.73 -7.68 24.79
CA ILE A 466 -5.76 -6.67 24.48
C ILE A 466 -5.48 -6.09 23.10
N TYR A 467 -6.44 -6.17 22.18
CA TYR A 467 -6.29 -5.68 20.81
C TYR A 467 -6.71 -4.21 20.69
N PHE A 468 -5.78 -3.33 20.32
CA PHE A 468 -6.07 -1.93 20.05
C PHE A 468 -6.33 -1.71 18.56
N ALA A 469 -7.42 -1.03 18.23
CA ALA A 469 -7.94 -0.97 16.87
C ALA A 469 -7.48 0.26 16.07
N VAL A 470 -6.96 0.01 14.87
CA VAL A 470 -6.77 0.95 13.76
C VAL A 470 -7.77 0.58 12.68
N ASP A 471 -8.90 1.27 12.65
CA ASP A 471 -10.09 0.87 11.90
C ASP A 471 -10.37 1.81 10.72
N TYR A 472 -9.36 2.03 9.89
CA TYR A 472 -9.46 2.79 8.64
C TYR A 472 -8.36 2.39 7.65
N ASP A 473 -8.44 2.86 6.41
CA ASP A 473 -7.42 2.62 5.39
C ASP A 473 -6.15 3.45 5.65
N ALA A 474 -5.33 3.02 6.61
CA ALA A 474 -4.07 3.66 6.95
C ALA A 474 -2.99 3.39 5.89
N LEU A 475 -2.35 4.47 5.44
CA LEU A 475 -1.20 4.43 4.53
C LEU A 475 0.11 4.37 5.31
N ASP A 476 1.23 4.06 4.64
CA ASP A 476 2.54 4.00 5.31
C ASP A 476 2.90 5.29 6.05
N VAL A 477 2.57 6.45 5.47
CA VAL A 477 2.80 7.75 6.10
C VAL A 477 2.01 7.93 7.40
N ASP A 478 0.81 7.35 7.48
CA ASP A 478 -0.02 7.35 8.69
C ASP A 478 0.59 6.43 9.75
N ILE A 479 1.09 5.28 9.31
CA ILE A 479 1.77 4.32 10.20
C ILE A 479 3.01 4.97 10.82
N ASP A 480 3.83 5.61 9.99
CA ASP A 480 5.07 6.24 10.42
C ASP A 480 4.85 7.39 11.41
N ASN A 481 3.92 8.29 11.07
CA ASN A 481 3.80 9.56 11.80
C ASN A 481 2.85 9.49 12.99
N ASN A 482 1.92 8.54 13.03
CA ASN A 482 0.81 8.55 13.99
C ASN A 482 0.59 7.20 14.68
N ILE A 483 0.40 6.13 13.91
CA ILE A 483 0.01 4.82 14.47
C ILE A 483 1.17 4.19 15.25
N ARG A 484 2.40 4.22 14.72
CA ARG A 484 3.57 3.74 15.47
C ARG A 484 3.76 4.50 16.79
N PRO A 485 3.77 5.84 16.82
CA PRO A 485 3.78 6.59 18.08
C PRO A 485 2.65 6.22 19.04
N TYR A 486 1.42 6.02 18.55
CA TYR A 486 0.30 5.56 19.38
C TYR A 486 0.60 4.22 20.06
N PHE A 487 1.06 3.20 19.33
CA PHE A 487 1.39 1.90 19.92
C PHE A 487 2.63 1.94 20.83
N GLN A 488 3.57 2.88 20.61
CA GLN A 488 4.64 3.13 21.57
C GLN A 488 4.08 3.65 22.92
N GLY A 489 3.06 4.50 22.88
CA GLY A 489 2.32 4.93 24.07
C GLY A 489 1.62 3.77 24.77
N VAL A 490 0.93 2.90 24.02
CA VAL A 490 0.29 1.68 24.56
C VAL A 490 1.31 0.80 25.28
N LYS A 491 2.44 0.53 24.63
CA LYS A 491 3.52 -0.29 25.19
C LYS A 491 4.11 0.35 26.45
N ALA A 492 4.31 1.65 26.47
CA ALA A 492 4.84 2.38 27.62
C ALA A 492 3.90 2.29 28.83
N ALA A 493 2.59 2.53 28.64
CA ALA A 493 1.59 2.42 29.70
C ALA A 493 1.53 1.00 30.29
N PHE A 494 1.51 -0.04 29.44
CA PHE A 494 1.52 -1.41 29.95
C PHE A 494 2.79 -1.77 30.71
N ALA A 495 3.96 -1.28 30.27
CA ALA A 495 5.21 -1.46 31.00
C ALA A 495 5.19 -0.77 32.37
N GLU A 496 4.68 0.46 32.46
CA GLU A 496 4.53 1.21 33.72
C GLU A 496 3.55 0.51 34.67
N LEU A 497 2.48 -0.06 34.14
CA LEU A 497 1.48 -0.83 34.89
C LEU A 497 1.91 -2.29 35.14
N GLY A 498 3.21 -2.52 35.28
CA GLY A 498 3.81 -3.79 35.70
C GLY A 498 3.83 -4.90 34.63
N GLY A 499 3.55 -4.58 33.36
CA GLY A 499 3.54 -5.56 32.27
C GLY A 499 2.44 -6.61 32.41
N ARG A 500 1.36 -6.31 33.13
CA ARG A 500 0.29 -7.28 33.46
C ARG A 500 -0.40 -7.86 32.21
N TYR A 501 -0.57 -7.07 31.15
CA TYR A 501 -1.23 -7.47 29.91
C TYR A 501 -0.32 -7.31 28.70
N LEU A 502 -0.58 -8.10 27.66
CA LEU A 502 0.06 -7.97 26.35
C LEU A 502 -0.81 -7.09 25.46
N PHE A 503 -0.19 -6.34 24.54
CA PHE A 503 -0.95 -5.63 23.52
C PHE A 503 -0.90 -6.36 22.18
N GLY A 504 -2.04 -6.40 21.51
CA GLY A 504 -2.21 -6.79 20.12
C GLY A 504 -2.70 -5.60 19.31
N VAL A 505 -2.68 -5.77 17.99
CA VAL A 505 -3.14 -4.74 17.05
C VAL A 505 -4.29 -5.30 16.22
N TYR A 506 -5.37 -4.54 16.11
CA TYR A 506 -6.36 -4.73 15.05
C TYR A 506 -6.14 -3.72 13.93
N GLY A 507 -6.16 -4.18 12.67
CA GLY A 507 -6.03 -3.31 11.51
C GLY A 507 -5.72 -4.07 10.22
N SER A 508 -5.37 -3.34 9.16
CA SER A 508 -4.94 -3.94 7.89
C SER A 508 -3.67 -4.78 8.05
N ARG A 509 -3.38 -5.68 7.09
CA ARG A 509 -2.19 -6.53 7.10
C ARG A 509 -0.89 -5.72 7.25
N ASN A 510 -0.76 -4.58 6.56
CA ASN A 510 0.40 -3.70 6.68
C ASN A 510 0.52 -3.11 8.09
N VAL A 511 -0.56 -2.55 8.65
CA VAL A 511 -0.58 -2.02 10.03
C VAL A 511 -0.15 -3.11 11.02
N CYS A 512 -0.76 -4.29 10.92
CA CYS A 512 -0.46 -5.42 11.80
C CYS A 512 1.01 -5.83 11.73
N SER A 513 1.54 -6.03 10.53
CA SER A 513 2.94 -6.42 10.32
C SER A 513 3.91 -5.35 10.83
N ARG A 514 3.70 -4.08 10.46
CA ARG A 514 4.59 -2.98 10.86
C ARG A 514 4.60 -2.76 12.37
N ILE A 515 3.45 -2.74 13.03
CA ILE A 515 3.40 -2.56 14.49
C ILE A 515 3.98 -3.78 15.22
N THR A 516 3.83 -4.98 14.67
CA THR A 516 4.50 -6.18 15.18
C THR A 516 6.03 -6.02 15.14
N HIS A 517 6.60 -5.68 13.98
CA HIS A 517 8.05 -5.61 13.83
C HIS A 517 8.69 -4.36 14.46
N GLU A 518 8.00 -3.21 14.44
CA GLU A 518 8.57 -1.93 14.85
C GLU A 518 8.30 -1.59 16.33
N VAL A 519 7.22 -2.12 16.91
CA VAL A 519 6.83 -1.84 18.31
C VAL A 519 6.79 -3.10 19.17
N GLY A 520 6.47 -4.25 18.59
CA GLY A 520 6.45 -5.54 19.29
C GLY A 520 5.05 -5.99 19.72
N ALA A 521 4.02 -5.73 18.91
CA ALA A 521 2.69 -6.31 19.16
C ALA A 521 2.77 -7.84 19.25
N ARG A 522 2.13 -8.42 20.29
CA ARG A 522 2.20 -9.86 20.52
C ARG A 522 1.43 -10.64 19.46
N TRP A 523 0.22 -10.18 19.15
CA TRP A 523 -0.70 -10.83 18.21
C TRP A 523 -1.36 -9.80 17.30
N SER A 524 -1.71 -10.24 16.09
CA SER A 524 -2.44 -9.43 15.11
C SER A 524 -3.88 -9.94 14.95
N PHE A 525 -4.84 -9.02 15.01
CA PHE A 525 -6.22 -9.22 14.61
C PHE A 525 -6.46 -8.49 13.27
N VAL A 526 -6.42 -9.24 12.18
CA VAL A 526 -6.43 -8.66 10.84
C VAL A 526 -7.85 -8.25 10.44
N SER A 527 -8.02 -7.01 9.99
CA SER A 527 -9.23 -6.50 9.33
C SER A 527 -9.29 -7.02 7.88
N GLY A 528 -9.48 -8.33 7.72
CA GLY A 528 -9.44 -9.01 6.43
C GLY A 528 -10.62 -8.68 5.52
N MET A 529 -11.80 -8.39 6.08
CA MET A 529 -13.02 -8.06 5.35
C MET A 529 -12.89 -6.73 4.60
N SER A 530 -12.01 -5.85 5.06
CA SER A 530 -11.66 -4.58 4.43
C SER A 530 -10.68 -4.78 3.28
N TRP A 531 -10.99 -5.69 2.35
CA TRP A 531 -10.10 -6.10 1.26
C TRP A 531 -9.78 -4.99 0.25
N GLY A 532 -10.54 -3.89 0.27
CA GLY A 532 -10.25 -2.67 -0.48
C GLY A 532 -9.26 -1.71 0.19
N PHE A 533 -8.88 -1.94 1.45
CA PHE A 533 -7.88 -1.11 2.13
C PHE A 533 -6.51 -1.30 1.47
N SER A 534 -5.82 -0.20 1.23
CA SER A 534 -4.47 -0.13 0.69
C SER A 534 -3.50 -1.00 1.51
N GLY A 535 -3.61 -1.01 2.84
CA GLY A 535 -2.79 -1.88 3.70
C GLY A 535 -3.12 -3.38 3.66
N ASN A 536 -4.16 -3.79 2.92
CA ASN A 536 -4.49 -5.20 2.64
C ASN A 536 -4.13 -5.63 1.21
N LEU A 537 -3.88 -4.67 0.31
CA LEU A 537 -3.51 -4.91 -1.08
C LEU A 537 -1.98 -4.92 -1.19
N GLY A 538 -1.41 -6.09 -1.49
CA GLY A 538 0.05 -6.22 -1.62
C GLY A 538 0.78 -6.74 -0.38
N PHE A 539 0.06 -7.07 0.69
CA PHE A 539 0.65 -7.52 1.96
C PHE A 539 0.20 -8.95 2.31
N PRO A 540 1.12 -9.85 2.71
CA PRO A 540 0.76 -11.19 3.19
C PRO A 540 0.12 -11.14 4.59
N LEU A 541 -0.47 -12.26 5.02
CA LEU A 541 -0.92 -12.41 6.41
C LEU A 541 0.28 -12.25 7.38
N PRO A 542 0.17 -11.43 8.45
CA PRO A 542 1.24 -11.25 9.44
C PRO A 542 1.62 -12.56 10.12
N GLU A 543 2.90 -12.78 10.40
CA GLU A 543 3.39 -14.02 11.05
C GLU A 543 2.70 -14.33 12.39
N ASN A 544 2.35 -13.29 13.16
CA ASN A 544 1.66 -13.39 14.45
C ASN A 544 0.13 -13.21 14.36
N TRP A 545 -0.50 -13.39 13.19
CA TRP A 545 -1.95 -13.29 13.08
C TRP A 545 -2.64 -14.33 13.97
N SER A 546 -3.60 -13.89 14.78
CA SER A 546 -4.40 -14.74 15.66
C SER A 546 -5.84 -14.79 15.23
N PHE A 547 -6.35 -13.64 14.80
CA PHE A 547 -7.70 -13.48 14.28
C PHE A 547 -7.63 -12.84 12.89
N ASN A 548 -8.49 -13.26 11.98
CA ASN A 548 -8.71 -12.58 10.70
C ASN A 548 -10.22 -12.40 10.52
N GLN A 549 -10.70 -11.16 10.60
CA GLN A 549 -12.09 -10.81 10.34
C GLN A 549 -12.35 -10.91 8.86
N ILE A 550 -13.27 -11.78 8.42
CA ILE A 550 -13.46 -12.08 6.99
C ILE A 550 -14.82 -11.67 6.45
N ARG A 551 -15.82 -11.46 7.32
CA ARG A 551 -17.19 -11.10 6.91
C ARG A 551 -17.98 -10.50 8.07
N GLU A 552 -18.66 -9.40 7.83
CA GLU A 552 -19.74 -8.90 8.68
C GLU A 552 -21.09 -9.44 8.17
N TYR A 553 -21.99 -9.85 9.07
CA TYR A 553 -23.35 -10.27 8.70
C TYR A 553 -24.33 -10.12 9.87
N GLU A 554 -25.63 -10.06 9.57
CA GLU A 554 -26.67 -10.24 10.61
C GLU A 554 -26.76 -11.71 11.00
N PHE A 555 -26.28 -12.05 12.21
CA PHE A 555 -26.41 -13.41 12.74
C PHE A 555 -27.84 -13.74 13.14
N GLN A 556 -28.55 -12.75 13.68
CA GLN A 556 -29.98 -12.74 13.95
C GLN A 556 -30.50 -11.29 13.75
N PRO A 557 -31.83 -11.09 13.63
CA PRO A 557 -32.38 -9.74 13.54
C PRO A 557 -31.86 -8.83 14.67
N ALA A 558 -31.31 -7.68 14.29
CA ALA A 558 -30.68 -6.68 15.18
C ALA A 558 -29.40 -7.15 15.92
N TRP A 559 -28.82 -8.28 15.51
CA TRP A 559 -27.55 -8.81 16.02
C TRP A 559 -26.55 -9.00 14.87
N GLY A 560 -25.87 -7.89 14.53
CA GLY A 560 -24.68 -7.92 13.69
C GLY A 560 -23.54 -8.66 14.38
N LEU A 561 -22.83 -9.48 13.61
CA LEU A 561 -21.73 -10.30 14.05
C LEU A 561 -20.64 -10.32 12.97
N ASP A 562 -19.41 -10.18 13.42
CA ASP A 562 -18.24 -10.33 12.57
C ASP A 562 -17.69 -11.75 12.66
N HIS A 563 -17.46 -12.36 11.50
CA HIS A 563 -16.94 -13.72 11.36
C HIS A 563 -15.42 -13.70 11.34
N ASN A 564 -14.79 -14.26 12.37
CA ASN A 564 -13.35 -14.15 12.61
C ASN A 564 -12.70 -15.52 12.60
N VAL A 565 -11.83 -15.78 11.63
CA VAL A 565 -11.01 -16.99 11.65
C VAL A 565 -10.04 -16.89 12.81
N TRP A 566 -10.09 -17.86 13.72
CA TRP A 566 -9.20 -17.97 14.87
C TRP A 566 -8.14 -19.02 14.58
N ARG A 567 -6.87 -18.64 14.60
CA ARG A 567 -5.75 -19.50 14.22
C ARG A 567 -5.41 -20.48 15.34
N GLU A 568 -5.24 -21.76 15.00
CA GLU A 568 -4.68 -22.73 15.93
C GLU A 568 -3.29 -22.31 16.43
N ASN A 569 -3.00 -22.61 17.69
CA ASN A 569 -1.72 -22.27 18.35
C ASN A 569 -1.36 -20.77 18.33
N SER A 570 -2.38 -19.90 18.26
CA SER A 570 -2.25 -18.44 18.43
C SER A 570 -2.80 -17.99 19.78
N ASP A 571 -3.33 -16.77 19.89
CA ASP A 571 -3.89 -16.25 21.15
C ASP A 571 -4.98 -17.20 21.67
N PRO A 572 -4.81 -17.80 22.88
CA PRO A 572 -5.79 -18.71 23.43
C PRO A 572 -7.07 -18.00 23.89
N GLY A 573 -7.08 -16.66 23.93
CA GLY A 573 -8.13 -15.88 24.57
C GLY A 573 -8.22 -16.12 26.08
N VAL A 574 -9.17 -15.45 26.70
CA VAL A 574 -9.50 -15.59 28.11
C VAL A 574 -10.44 -16.76 28.30
N SER A 575 -10.06 -17.73 29.14
CA SER A 575 -10.84 -18.93 29.44
C SER A 575 -11.15 -19.12 30.92
N PHE A 576 -10.70 -18.21 31.78
CA PHE A 576 -10.98 -18.18 33.20
C PHE A 576 -10.86 -16.73 33.71
N LEU A 577 -11.47 -16.45 34.85
CA LEU A 577 -11.33 -15.18 35.55
C LEU A 577 -10.53 -15.38 36.84
N VAL A 578 -9.76 -14.38 37.24
CA VAL A 578 -9.10 -14.39 38.54
C VAL A 578 -10.09 -14.03 39.65
N ASN A 579 -9.76 -14.38 40.89
CA ASN A 579 -10.48 -13.85 42.03
C ASN A 579 -10.25 -12.33 42.10
N GLY A 580 -11.23 -11.57 42.60
CA GLY A 580 -11.04 -10.12 42.78
C GLY A 580 -9.85 -9.88 43.70
N GLU A 581 -8.89 -9.07 43.23
CA GLU A 581 -7.79 -8.54 44.04
C GLU A 581 -8.27 -7.41 44.94
#